data_AF-W7JUZ3-F1
#
_entry.id   AF-W7JUZ3-F1
#
_cell.length_a   1.000
_cell.length_b   1.000
_cell.length_c   1.000
_cell.angle_alpha   90.00
_cell.angle_beta   90.00
_cell.angle_gamma   90.00
#
_symmetry.space_group_name_H-M   'P 1'
#
loop_
_entity.id
_entity.type
_entity.pdbx_description
1 polymer ?
#
loop_
_entity_poly.entity_id
_entity_poly.type
_entity_poly.pdbx_seq_one_letter_code
_entity_poly.pdbx_strand_id
1 'polypeptide(L)'
;MKAALDELKSVNGLFQLLGENIKDLVTATNFNCKDALLRRIDTITTPLCKSDEAVNNLYCSLKSGKQPMGFSKIKSKISNAAEWAASASDEAKAEALNATFTWETFFSSPLGISLLVTVCIIIILSIIYLILRYRRKKKMKKKLQYIKLLEE
;
A
#
# COMPACT_ATOMS: atom_id res chain seq x y z
N MET A 1 -13.21 7.26 3.83
CA MET A 1 -14.18 6.57 4.74
C MET A 1 -15.63 6.88 4.42
N LYS A 2 -16.07 8.15 4.33
CA LYS A 2 -17.49 8.51 4.13
C LYS A 2 -18.14 7.86 2.89
N ALA A 3 -17.49 7.91 1.73
CA ALA A 3 -18.04 7.30 0.52
C ALA A 3 -18.04 5.75 0.56
N ALA A 4 -17.11 5.12 1.27
CA ALA A 4 -17.14 3.67 1.50
C ALA A 4 -18.33 3.26 2.40
N LEU A 5 -18.67 4.07 3.40
CA LEU A 5 -19.89 3.89 4.20
C LEU A 5 -21.15 4.06 3.35
N ASP A 6 -21.16 5.01 2.42
CA ASP A 6 -22.31 5.22 1.53
C ASP A 6 -22.47 4.09 0.51
N GLU A 7 -21.37 3.52 0.00
CA GLU A 7 -21.42 2.30 -0.80
C GLU A 7 -21.95 1.10 -0.01
N LEU A 8 -21.52 0.93 1.25
CA LEU A 8 -22.01 -0.14 2.12
C LEU A 8 -23.50 0.00 2.44
N LYS A 9 -24.01 1.22 2.60
CA LYS A 9 -25.46 1.47 2.74
C LYS A 9 -26.24 1.08 1.48
N SER A 10 -25.62 1.15 0.30
CA SER A 10 -26.22 0.75 -0.98
C SER A 10 -26.31 -0.77 -1.17
N VAL A 11 -25.71 -1.56 -0.27
CA VAL A 11 -25.75 -3.01 -0.32
C VAL A 11 -27.13 -3.50 0.12
N ASN A 12 -27.82 -4.18 -0.80
CA ASN A 12 -29.17 -4.70 -0.59
C ASN A 12 -29.28 -5.54 0.69
N GLY A 13 -30.19 -5.14 1.58
CA GLY A 13 -30.48 -5.84 2.85
C GLY A 13 -29.44 -5.63 3.96
N LEU A 14 -28.20 -5.25 3.64
CA LEU A 14 -27.12 -5.09 4.63
C LEU A 14 -27.42 -3.94 5.60
N PHE A 15 -27.83 -2.79 5.08
CA PHE A 15 -28.19 -1.64 5.90
C PHE A 15 -29.41 -1.92 6.78
N GLN A 16 -30.42 -2.64 6.26
CA GLN A 16 -31.59 -3.04 7.04
C GLN A 16 -31.24 -4.04 8.15
N LEU A 17 -30.19 -4.84 7.96
CA LEU A 17 -29.73 -5.82 8.96
C LEU A 17 -28.89 -5.17 10.08
N LEU A 18 -28.03 -4.21 9.74
CA LEU A 18 -27.09 -3.60 10.68
C LEU A 18 -27.58 -2.27 11.28
N GLY A 19 -28.46 -1.55 10.57
CA GLY A 19 -28.92 -0.23 10.96
C GLY A 19 -27.77 0.74 11.24
N GLU A 20 -27.80 1.36 12.42
CA GLU A 20 -26.77 2.28 12.93
C GLU A 20 -25.40 1.60 13.15
N ASN A 21 -25.36 0.29 13.41
CA ASN A 21 -24.12 -0.45 13.71
C ASN A 21 -23.16 -0.57 12.51
N ILE A 22 -23.57 -0.09 11.32
CA ILE A 22 -22.73 -0.04 10.13
C ILE A 22 -21.59 0.98 10.27
N LYS A 23 -21.74 2.00 11.11
CA LYS A 23 -20.67 2.99 11.38
C LYS A 23 -19.53 2.32 12.14
N ASP A 24 -19.85 1.54 13.16
CA ASP A 24 -18.87 0.81 13.97
C ASP A 24 -18.22 -0.35 13.19
N LEU A 25 -18.86 -0.75 12.08
CA LEU A 25 -18.36 -1.75 11.14
C LEU A 25 -17.13 -1.34 10.38
N VAL A 26 -17.08 -0.08 9.99
CA VAL A 26 -16.01 0.45 9.17
C VAL A 26 -15.01 1.14 10.09
N THR A 27 -13.85 0.55 10.24
CA THR A 27 -12.74 1.08 11.05
C THR A 27 -11.58 1.42 10.13
N ALA A 28 -10.74 2.37 10.54
CA ALA A 28 -9.54 2.78 9.81
C ALA A 28 -8.58 1.62 9.42
N THR A 29 -8.67 0.49 10.11
CA THR A 29 -7.81 -0.69 9.90
C THR A 29 -8.43 -1.78 9.03
N ASN A 30 -9.75 -1.77 8.82
CA ASN A 30 -10.44 -2.82 8.06
C ASN A 30 -11.03 -2.30 6.74
N PHE A 31 -11.27 -0.99 6.63
CA PHE A 31 -12.02 -0.43 5.50
C PHE A 31 -11.22 -0.38 4.20
N ASN A 32 -9.89 -0.37 4.28
CA ASN A 32 -8.97 -0.37 3.14
C ASN A 32 -8.52 -1.80 2.75
N CYS A 33 -9.08 -2.83 3.36
CA CYS A 33 -8.72 -4.21 3.07
C CYS A 33 -9.99 -5.02 2.83
N LYS A 34 -10.17 -5.47 1.58
CA LYS A 34 -11.32 -6.25 1.13
C LYS A 34 -11.59 -7.46 2.02
N ASP A 35 -10.58 -8.28 2.28
CA ASP A 35 -10.76 -9.51 3.05
C ASP A 35 -11.03 -9.22 4.53
N ALA A 36 -10.40 -8.20 5.10
CA ALA A 36 -10.66 -7.77 6.47
C ALA A 36 -12.09 -7.24 6.63
N LEU A 37 -12.56 -6.43 5.69
CA LEU A 37 -13.92 -5.88 5.68
C LEU A 37 -14.96 -6.98 5.51
N LEU A 38 -14.77 -7.88 4.54
CA LEU A 38 -15.66 -9.03 4.32
C LEU A 38 -15.72 -9.93 5.56
N ARG A 39 -14.57 -10.24 6.17
CA ARG A 39 -14.50 -11.05 7.40
C ARG A 39 -15.23 -10.39 8.57
N ARG A 40 -15.10 -9.06 8.74
CA ARG A 40 -15.80 -8.31 9.79
C ARG A 40 -17.30 -8.33 9.57
N ILE A 41 -17.75 -8.12 8.32
CA ILE A 41 -19.15 -8.24 7.93
C ILE A 41 -19.68 -9.64 8.19
N ASP A 42 -18.95 -10.68 7.79
CA ASP A 42 -19.36 -12.06 8.01
C ASP A 42 -19.44 -12.41 9.49
N THR A 43 -18.51 -11.96 10.31
CA THR A 43 -18.49 -12.23 11.76
C THR A 43 -19.77 -11.74 12.45
N ILE A 44 -20.32 -10.61 11.99
CA ILE A 44 -21.48 -9.98 12.63
C ILE A 44 -22.79 -10.39 11.98
N THR A 45 -22.80 -10.52 10.66
CA THR A 45 -24.02 -10.91 9.94
C THR A 45 -24.33 -12.39 10.08
N THR A 46 -23.33 -13.26 10.27
CA THR A 46 -23.55 -14.72 10.41
C THR A 46 -24.40 -15.10 11.62
N PRO A 47 -24.14 -14.62 12.86
CA PRO A 47 -25.03 -14.91 13.99
C PRO A 47 -26.41 -14.28 13.82
N LEU A 48 -26.50 -13.07 13.24
CA LEU A 48 -27.77 -12.42 12.95
C LEU A 48 -28.62 -13.26 11.99
N CYS A 49 -28.04 -13.76 10.90
CA CYS A 49 -28.72 -14.62 9.94
C CYS A 49 -29.09 -16.02 10.46
N LYS A 50 -28.62 -16.41 11.66
CA LYS A 50 -29.03 -17.65 12.34
C LYS A 50 -30.21 -17.45 13.30
N SER A 51 -30.54 -16.20 13.65
CA SER A 51 -31.70 -15.90 14.49
C SER A 51 -33.00 -15.97 13.69
N ASP A 52 -34.08 -16.51 14.30
CA ASP A 52 -35.40 -16.65 13.66
C ASP A 52 -36.00 -15.30 13.21
N GLU A 53 -35.59 -14.18 13.83
CA GLU A 53 -36.05 -12.82 13.52
C GLU A 53 -35.47 -12.25 12.21
N ALA A 54 -34.34 -12.77 11.72
CA ALA A 54 -33.67 -12.27 10.51
C ALA A 54 -33.85 -13.18 9.28
N VAL A 55 -34.65 -14.25 9.38
CA VAL A 55 -34.89 -15.22 8.31
C VAL A 55 -35.49 -14.56 7.06
N ASN A 56 -36.23 -13.46 7.23
CA ASN A 56 -36.82 -12.66 6.15
C ASN A 56 -35.94 -11.50 5.66
N ASN A 57 -34.74 -11.31 6.22
CA ASN A 57 -33.85 -10.25 5.74
C ASN A 57 -33.27 -10.61 4.36
N LEU A 58 -33.31 -9.65 3.44
CA LEU A 58 -32.82 -9.78 2.08
C LEU A 58 -31.34 -10.20 2.04
N TYR A 59 -30.50 -9.67 2.93
CA TYR A 59 -29.07 -10.03 3.00
C TYR A 59 -28.86 -11.50 3.37
N CYS A 60 -29.56 -11.99 4.39
CA CYS A 60 -29.45 -13.38 4.86
C CYS A 60 -29.98 -14.38 3.83
N SER A 61 -31.07 -14.02 3.13
CA SER A 61 -31.64 -14.81 2.04
C SER A 61 -30.69 -14.92 0.84
N LEU A 62 -30.00 -13.82 0.49
CA LEU A 62 -29.00 -13.80 -0.57
C LEU A 62 -27.75 -14.60 -0.16
N LYS A 63 -27.25 -14.42 1.06
CA LYS A 63 -26.08 -15.16 1.60
C LYS A 63 -26.30 -16.68 1.65
N SER A 64 -27.52 -17.11 1.99
CA SER A 64 -27.87 -18.52 2.09
C SER A 64 -28.17 -19.20 0.75
N GLY A 65 -28.13 -18.46 -0.37
CA GLY A 65 -28.42 -19.00 -1.71
C GLY A 65 -29.90 -19.31 -1.96
N LYS A 66 -30.81 -18.80 -1.12
CA LYS A 66 -32.27 -19.00 -1.28
C LYS A 66 -32.88 -18.10 -2.37
N GLN A 67 -32.16 -17.08 -2.81
CA GLN A 67 -32.57 -16.12 -3.85
C GLN A 67 -31.74 -16.33 -5.14
N PRO A 68 -32.36 -16.17 -6.33
CA PRO A 68 -31.69 -16.33 -7.62
C PRO A 68 -30.68 -15.20 -7.92
N MET A 69 -30.79 -14.06 -7.24
CA MET A 69 -29.82 -12.98 -7.34
C MET A 69 -28.59 -13.34 -6.50
N GLY A 70 -27.45 -13.59 -7.16
CA GLY A 70 -26.28 -14.14 -6.48
C GLY A 70 -25.68 -13.18 -5.44
N PHE A 71 -25.41 -13.69 -4.24
CA PHE A 71 -24.58 -13.03 -3.20
C PHE A 71 -23.25 -12.50 -3.75
N SER A 72 -22.78 -13.07 -4.87
CA SER A 72 -21.64 -12.56 -5.66
C SER A 72 -21.71 -11.06 -5.94
N LYS A 73 -22.88 -10.50 -6.28
CA LYS A 73 -23.04 -9.06 -6.56
C LYS A 73 -22.95 -8.20 -5.31
N ILE A 74 -23.36 -8.72 -4.16
CA ILE A 74 -23.17 -8.07 -2.86
C ILE A 74 -21.69 -8.10 -2.47
N LYS A 75 -21.06 -9.27 -2.61
CA LYS A 75 -19.63 -9.45 -2.34
C LYS A 75 -18.79 -8.52 -3.22
N SER A 76 -19.14 -8.36 -4.50
CA SER A 76 -18.44 -7.45 -5.41
C SER A 76 -18.62 -5.99 -5.00
N LYS A 77 -19.83 -5.55 -4.63
CA LYS A 77 -20.04 -4.19 -4.11
C LYS A 77 -19.20 -3.91 -2.86
N ILE A 78 -19.18 -4.83 -1.90
CA ILE A 78 -18.36 -4.70 -0.69
C ILE A 78 -16.87 -4.67 -1.04
N SER A 79 -16.46 -5.46 -2.04
CA SER A 79 -15.07 -5.49 -2.52
C SER A 79 -14.67 -4.17 -3.16
N ASN A 80 -15.51 -3.62 -4.04
CA ASN A 80 -15.27 -2.35 -4.71
C ASN A 80 -15.18 -1.20 -3.69
N ALA A 81 -16.05 -1.20 -2.67
CA ALA A 81 -16.00 -0.22 -1.59
C ALA A 81 -14.65 -0.26 -0.84
N ALA A 82 -14.12 -1.45 -0.60
CA ALA A 82 -12.83 -1.65 0.05
C ALA A 82 -11.65 -1.26 -0.85
N GLU A 83 -11.72 -1.59 -2.15
CA GLU A 83 -10.69 -1.22 -3.13
C GLU A 83 -10.63 0.29 -3.33
N TRP A 84 -11.79 0.96 -3.46
CA TRP A 84 -11.85 2.42 -3.54
C TRP A 84 -11.31 3.08 -2.28
N ALA A 85 -11.64 2.53 -1.11
CA ALA A 85 -11.10 2.99 0.16
C ALA A 85 -9.57 2.78 0.28
N ALA A 86 -9.05 1.68 -0.26
CA ALA A 86 -7.61 1.40 -0.30
C ALA A 86 -6.89 2.44 -1.16
N SER A 87 -7.35 2.65 -2.40
CA SER A 87 -6.77 3.64 -3.30
C SER A 87 -6.80 5.05 -2.71
N ALA A 88 -7.94 5.48 -2.16
CA ALA A 88 -8.04 6.78 -1.49
C ALA A 88 -7.12 6.89 -0.26
N SER A 89 -6.86 5.79 0.45
CA SER A 89 -5.94 5.78 1.58
C SER A 89 -4.47 5.86 1.16
N ASP A 90 -4.13 5.24 0.03
CA ASP A 90 -2.78 5.29 -0.52
C ASP A 90 -2.50 6.65 -1.16
N GLU A 91 -3.47 7.24 -1.85
CA GLU A 91 -3.40 8.63 -2.33
C GLU A 91 -3.20 9.61 -1.17
N ALA A 92 -4.02 9.52 -0.11
CA ALA A 92 -3.86 10.39 1.06
C ALA A 92 -2.51 10.22 1.76
N LYS A 93 -1.98 8.98 1.82
CA LYS A 93 -0.62 8.72 2.34
C LYS A 93 0.45 9.31 1.44
N ALA A 94 0.31 9.19 0.13
CA ALA A 94 1.25 9.75 -0.84
C ALA A 94 1.25 11.29 -0.77
N GLU A 95 0.08 11.92 -0.68
CA GLU A 95 -0.05 13.36 -0.48
C GLU A 95 0.57 13.80 0.85
N ALA A 96 0.29 13.09 1.95
CA ALA A 96 0.87 13.40 3.26
C ALA A 96 2.40 13.24 3.26
N LEU A 97 2.91 12.19 2.61
CA LEU A 97 4.35 12.00 2.40
C LEU A 97 4.93 13.14 1.58
N ASN A 98 4.33 13.52 0.45
CA ASN A 98 4.83 14.61 -0.39
C ASN A 98 4.76 15.98 0.31
N ALA A 99 3.74 16.21 1.14
CA ALA A 99 3.64 17.42 1.95
C ALA A 99 4.67 17.47 3.08
N THR A 100 5.05 16.30 3.64
CA THR A 100 6.00 16.19 4.75
C THR A 100 7.45 16.07 4.28
N PHE A 101 7.69 15.40 3.15
CA PHE A 101 8.97 15.22 2.48
C PHE A 101 9.09 16.24 1.34
N THR A 102 9.18 17.50 1.71
CA THR A 102 9.68 18.54 0.82
C THR A 102 11.20 18.49 0.73
N TRP A 103 11.80 19.04 -0.32
CA TRP A 103 13.26 19.17 -0.40
C TRP A 103 13.83 19.91 0.81
N GLU A 104 13.14 20.95 1.28
CA GLU A 104 13.53 21.72 2.47
C GLU A 104 13.56 20.88 3.75
N THR A 105 12.53 20.06 3.97
CA THR A 105 12.47 19.16 5.14
C THR A 105 13.44 17.99 4.99
N PHE A 106 13.68 17.49 3.78
CA PHE A 106 14.67 16.43 3.56
C PHE A 106 16.08 16.90 3.95
N PHE A 107 16.51 18.05 3.46
CA PHE A 107 17.83 18.61 3.80
C PHE A 107 17.95 19.09 5.26
N SER A 108 16.83 19.38 5.93
CA SER A 108 16.82 19.78 7.34
C SER A 108 16.61 18.61 8.30
N SER A 109 16.12 17.47 7.80
CA SER A 109 15.84 16.29 8.61
C SER A 109 17.15 15.53 8.92
N PRO A 110 17.29 14.97 10.14
CA PRO A 110 18.43 14.13 10.48
C PRO A 110 18.62 12.94 9.51
N LEU A 111 17.51 12.36 9.04
CA LEU A 111 17.52 11.25 8.10
C LEU A 111 18.08 11.66 6.73
N GLY A 112 17.62 12.78 6.17
CA GLY A 112 18.10 13.25 4.87
C GLY A 112 19.54 13.72 4.90
N ILE A 113 19.98 14.39 5.98
CA ILE A 113 21.39 14.76 6.19
C ILE A 113 22.27 13.49 6.25
N SER A 114 21.86 12.47 7.00
CA SER A 114 22.61 11.20 7.09
C SER A 114 22.77 10.53 5.72
N LEU A 115 21.72 10.55 4.89
CA LEU A 115 21.76 9.98 3.55
C LEU A 115 22.67 10.78 2.62
N LEU A 116 22.56 12.11 2.63
CA LEU A 116 23.40 13.00 1.84
C LEU A 116 24.89 12.81 2.15
N VAL A 117 25.25 12.76 3.43
CA VAL A 117 26.63 12.54 3.89
C VAL A 117 27.17 11.19 3.37
N THR A 118 26.35 10.13 3.46
CA THR A 118 26.74 8.80 2.97
C THR A 118 27.03 8.81 1.46
N VAL A 119 26.17 9.47 0.67
CA VAL A 119 26.36 9.63 -0.78
C VAL A 119 27.63 10.43 -1.10
N CYS A 120 27.88 11.54 -0.39
CA CYS A 120 29.10 12.34 -0.55
C CYS A 120 30.37 11.53 -0.31
N ILE A 121 30.41 10.70 0.74
CA ILE A 121 31.57 9.83 1.04
C ILE A 121 31.82 8.85 -0.11
N ILE A 122 30.77 8.21 -0.64
CA ILE A 122 30.88 7.26 -1.75
C ILE A 122 31.42 7.97 -3.02
N ILE A 123 30.95 9.18 -3.31
CA ILE A 123 31.43 9.97 -4.46
C ILE A 123 32.92 10.31 -4.30
N ILE A 124 33.34 10.78 -3.13
CA ILE A 124 34.75 11.10 -2.84
C ILE A 124 35.64 9.86 -3.02
N LEU A 125 35.24 8.73 -2.44
CA LEU A 125 35.95 7.46 -2.58
C LEU A 125 36.01 6.99 -4.04
N SER A 126 34.93 7.15 -4.79
CA SER A 126 34.87 6.80 -6.21
C SER A 126 35.83 7.66 -7.05
N ILE A 127 35.87 8.98 -6.84
CA ILE A 127 36.80 9.90 -7.53
C ILE A 127 38.25 9.52 -7.23
N ILE A 128 38.60 9.36 -5.94
CA ILE A 128 39.96 8.97 -5.53
C ILE A 128 40.34 7.61 -6.12
N TYR A 129 39.42 6.64 -6.08
CA TYR A 129 39.62 5.32 -6.64
C TYR A 129 39.88 5.39 -8.15
N LEU A 130 39.12 6.20 -8.89
CA LEU A 130 39.33 6.39 -10.33
C LEU A 130 40.71 7.00 -10.63
N ILE A 131 41.14 8.00 -9.86
CA ILE A 131 42.48 8.59 -9.99
C ILE A 131 43.56 7.53 -9.75
N LEU A 132 43.45 6.75 -8.67
CA LEU A 132 44.41 5.69 -8.34
C LEU A 132 44.43 4.58 -9.38
N ARG A 133 43.27 4.18 -9.89
CA ARG A 133 43.14 3.18 -10.96
C ARG A 133 43.79 3.68 -12.25
N TYR A 134 43.57 4.94 -12.61
CA TYR A 134 44.18 5.56 -13.78
C TYR A 134 45.71 5.64 -13.65
N ARG A 135 46.23 6.04 -12.48
CA ARG A 135 47.69 6.08 -12.22
C ARG A 135 48.33 4.69 -12.33
N ARG A 136 47.69 3.64 -11.79
CA ARG A 136 48.19 2.26 -11.90
C ARG A 136 48.25 1.79 -13.35
N LYS A 137 47.20 2.04 -14.14
CA LYS A 137 47.19 1.71 -15.58
C LYS A 137 48.28 2.45 -16.35
N LYS A 138 48.52 3.73 -16.06
CA LYS A 138 49.59 4.51 -16.72
C LYS A 138 50.98 3.98 -16.41
N LYS A 139 51.24 3.53 -15.16
CA LYS A 139 52.51 2.90 -14.78
C LYS A 139 52.76 1.59 -15.55
N MET A 140 51.76 0.73 -15.69
CA MET A 140 51.90 -0.53 -16.42
C MET A 140 52.13 -0.34 -17.93
N LYS A 141 51.46 0.65 -18.55
CA LYS A 141 51.71 1.00 -19.95
C LYS A 141 53.16 1.44 -20.20
N LYS A 142 53.72 2.26 -19.30
CA LYS A 142 55.13 2.66 -19.38
C LYS A 142 56.08 1.46 -19.22
N LYS A 143 55.83 0.57 -18.25
CA LYS A 143 56.66 -0.63 -18.04
C LYS A 143 56.74 -1.54 -19.27
N LEU A 144 55.62 -1.73 -19.98
CA LEU A 144 55.58 -2.50 -21.22
C LEU A 144 56.45 -1.89 -22.33
N GLN A 145 56.48 -0.56 -22.44
CA GLN A 145 57.36 0.12 -23.40
C GLN A 145 58.83 -0.05 -23.04
N TYR A 146 59.20 0.03 -21.75
CA TYR A 146 60.57 -0.19 -21.30
C TYR A 146 61.06 -1.62 -21.55
N ILE A 147 60.22 -2.65 -21.35
CA ILE A 147 60.60 -4.04 -21.63
C ILE A 147 60.87 -4.23 -23.12
N LYS A 148 60.01 -3.70 -23.99
CA LYS A 148 60.22 -3.77 -25.45
C LYS A 148 61.52 -3.10 -25.91
N LEU A 149 61.87 -1.95 -25.33
CA LEU A 149 63.10 -1.22 -25.66
C LEU A 149 64.40 -1.93 -25.21
N LEU A 150 64.30 -2.92 -24.31
CA LEU A 150 65.46 -3.68 -23.81
C LEU A 150 65.65 -5.03 -24.53
N GLU A 151 64.65 -5.45 -25.32
CA GLU A 151 64.66 -6.73 -26.04
C GLU A 151 65.12 -6.59 -27.50
N GLU A 152 65.11 -5.36 -28.04
CA GLU A 152 65.82 -4.96 -29.27
C GLU A 152 67.31 -4.68 -28.99
#